data_AF-A0A1W0X3Q5-F1
#
_entry.id   AF-A0A1W0X3Q5-F1
#
_cell.length_a   1.000
_cell.length_b   1.000
_cell.length_c   1.000
_cell.angle_alpha   90.00
_cell.angle_beta   90.00
_cell.angle_gamma   90.00
#
_symmetry.space_group_name_H-M   'P 1'
#
loop_
_entity.id
_entity.type
_entity.pdbx_description
1 polymer ?
#
loop_
_entity_poly.entity_id
_entity_poly.type
_entity_poly.pdbx_seq_one_letter_code
_entity_poly.pdbx_strand_id
1 'polypeptide(L)'
;MVLAGITWGGAMYFFLFRLTNWVDTPAYSREGNEHCFFLEFYDQHDVWHMMSACSMFFNFMILFTLDDDLFCVPRADIRVF
;
A
#
# COMPACT_ATOMS: atom_id res chain seq x y z
N MET A 1 11.80 1.98 -4.90
CA MET A 1 12.04 1.50 -3.51
C MET A 1 11.46 2.42 -2.45
N VAL A 2 11.83 3.71 -2.39
CA VAL A 2 11.34 4.64 -1.35
C VAL A 2 9.82 4.74 -1.30
N LEU A 3 9.15 4.96 -2.44
CA LEU A 3 7.69 5.05 -2.49
C LEU A 3 7.01 3.77 -1.99
N ALA A 4 7.48 2.60 -2.45
CA ALA A 4 7.00 1.32 -1.96
C ALA A 4 7.18 1.18 -0.44
N GLY A 5 8.33 1.60 0.10
CA GLY A 5 8.59 1.56 1.54
C GLY A 5 7.65 2.47 2.35
N ILE A 6 7.42 3.70 1.88
CA ILE A 6 6.50 4.64 2.53
C ILE A 6 5.07 4.10 2.51
N THR A 7 4.61 3.59 1.36
CA THR A 7 3.24 3.09 1.24
C THR A 7 3.04 1.82 2.04
N TRP A 8 4.04 0.92 2.09
CA TRP A 8 3.98 -0.28 2.94
C TRP A 8 3.96 0.07 4.42
N GLY A 9 4.81 1.00 4.86
CA GLY A 9 4.82 1.48 6.24
C GLY A 9 3.47 2.08 6.63
N GLY A 10 2.88 2.90 5.77
CA GLY A 10 1.55 3.47 5.98
C GLY A 10 0.44 2.41 6.00
N ALA A 11 0.46 1.46 5.06
CA ALA A 11 -0.49 0.35 5.02
C ALA A 11 -0.43 -0.49 6.32
N MET A 12 0.77 -0.83 6.79
CA MET A 12 0.95 -1.58 8.04
C MET A 12 0.50 -0.78 9.27
N TYR A 13 0.76 0.53 9.29
CA TYR A 13 0.27 1.41 10.35
C TYR A 13 -1.26 1.37 10.42
N PHE A 14 -1.96 1.60 9.30
CA PHE A 14 -3.42 1.62 9.27
C PHE A 14 -4.06 0.22 9.44
N PHE A 15 -3.37 -0.85 9.06
CA PHE A 15 -3.83 -2.23 9.30
C PHE A 15 -4.00 -2.57 10.78
N LEU A 16 -3.22 -1.94 11.67
CA LEU A 16 -3.31 -2.18 13.11
C LEU A 16 -4.55 -1.57 13.75
N PHE A 17 -5.26 -0.67 13.05
CA PHE A 17 -6.53 -0.13 13.51
C PHE A 17 -7.64 -1.14 13.22
N ARG A 18 -8.27 -1.65 14.29
CA ARG A 18 -9.29 -2.70 14.22
C ARG A 18 -10.70 -2.13 14.04
N LEU A 19 -10.96 -1.49 12.89
CA LEU A 19 -12.26 -0.91 12.59
C LEU A 19 -13.28 -1.89 12.00
N THR A 20 -12.84 -3.07 11.54
CA THR A 20 -13.74 -4.05 10.93
C THR A 20 -13.92 -5.27 11.82
N ASN A 21 -15.17 -5.61 12.11
CA ASN A 21 -15.56 -6.81 12.83
C ASN A 21 -16.45 -7.69 11.95
N TRP A 22 -15.99 -8.91 11.67
CA TRP A 22 -16.67 -9.88 10.81
C TRP A 22 -17.49 -10.91 11.61
N VAL A 23 -17.40 -10.87 12.93
CA VAL A 23 -18.07 -11.78 13.85
C VAL A 23 -19.46 -11.27 14.17
N ASP A 24 -19.58 -9.96 14.40
CA ASP A 24 -20.84 -9.33 14.77
C ASP A 24 -21.76 -9.09 13.58
N THR A 25 -23.06 -8.91 13.87
CA THR A 25 -24.02 -8.54 12.84
C THR A 25 -23.65 -7.18 12.22
N PRO A 26 -24.01 -6.93 10.94
CA PRO A 26 -23.71 -5.64 10.31
C PRO A 26 -24.26 -4.43 11.06
N ALA A 27 -25.38 -4.57 11.77
CA ALA A 27 -25.95 -3.50 12.58
C ALA A 27 -25.04 -3.14 13.78
N TYR A 28 -24.56 -4.14 14.50
CA TYR A 28 -23.70 -3.95 15.67
C TYR A 28 -22.28 -3.50 15.28
N SER A 29 -21.72 -4.04 14.19
CA SER A 29 -20.41 -3.60 13.68
C SER A 29 -20.39 -2.10 13.34
N ARG A 30 -21.52 -1.54 12.89
CA ARG A 30 -21.62 -0.10 12.55
C ARG A 30 -21.53 0.82 13.76
N GLU A 31 -21.81 0.32 14.96
CA GLU A 31 -21.66 1.10 16.19
C GLU A 31 -20.18 1.43 16.50
N GLY A 32 -19.25 0.64 15.95
CA GLY A 32 -17.81 0.86 16.07
C GLY A 32 -17.20 1.78 15.01
N ASN A 33 -18.00 2.33 14.09
CA ASN A 33 -17.48 3.22 13.04
C ASN A 33 -16.99 4.54 13.65
N GLU A 34 -15.72 4.85 13.44
CA GLU A 34 -15.16 6.17 13.77
C GLU A 34 -15.50 7.22 12.71
N HIS A 35 -15.31 8.49 13.06
CA HIS A 35 -15.49 9.58 12.11
C HIS A 35 -14.45 9.51 10.97
N CYS A 36 -14.90 9.74 9.73
CA CYS A 36 -14.01 9.90 8.59
C CYS A 36 -13.09 11.11 8.80
N PHE A 37 -11.80 10.95 8.52
CA PHE A 37 -10.78 11.97 8.79
C PHE A 37 -10.09 12.46 7.53
N PHE A 38 -9.97 11.61 6.51
CA PHE A 38 -9.29 11.98 5.28
C PHE A 38 -10.31 12.53 4.28
N LEU A 39 -10.15 13.81 3.93
CA LEU A 39 -11.07 14.56 3.06
C LEU A 39 -12.53 14.56 3.56
N GLU A 40 -12.73 14.35 4.87
CA GLU A 40 -14.05 14.20 5.50
C GLU A 40 -14.92 13.09 4.87
N PHE A 41 -14.29 12.12 4.18
CA PHE A 41 -14.99 11.07 3.45
C PHE A 41 -14.43 9.68 3.72
N TYR A 42 -13.11 9.55 3.79
CA TYR A 42 -12.45 8.25 3.98
C TYR A 42 -12.09 8.00 5.45
N ASP A 43 -12.35 6.78 5.91
CA ASP A 43 -11.93 6.32 7.21
C ASP A 43 -10.51 5.68 7.16
N GLN A 44 -10.04 5.17 8.30
CA GLN A 44 -8.71 4.56 8.37
C GLN A 44 -8.62 3.25 7.59
N HIS A 45 -9.72 2.50 7.47
CA HIS A 45 -9.78 1.26 6.71
C HIS A 45 -9.71 1.54 5.21
N ASP A 46 -10.38 2.58 4.73
CA ASP A 46 -10.28 3.02 3.33
C ASP A 46 -8.85 3.46 2.99
N VAL A 47 -8.21 4.23 3.87
CA VAL A 47 -6.81 4.67 3.70
C VAL A 47 -5.86 3.46 3.74
N TRP A 48 -6.12 2.46 4.59
CA TRP A 48 -5.37 1.20 4.57
C TRP A 48 -5.43 0.51 3.20
N HIS A 49 -6.62 0.38 2.61
CA HIS A 49 -6.77 -0.23 1.28
C HIS A 49 -6.06 0.57 0.20
N MET A 50 -6.21 1.89 0.20
CA MET A 50 -5.54 2.78 -0.75
C MET A 50 -4.01 2.62 -0.69
N MET A 51 -3.44 2.66 0.52
CA MET A 51 -2.00 2.52 0.73
C MET A 51 -1.50 1.12 0.34
N SER A 52 -2.30 0.08 0.60
CA SER A 52 -1.98 -1.30 0.21
C SER A 52 -1.95 -1.47 -1.31
N ALA A 53 -2.91 -0.87 -2.04
CA ALA A 53 -2.94 -0.89 -3.50
C ALA A 53 -1.70 -0.20 -4.11
N CYS A 54 -1.36 1.00 -3.62
CA CYS A 54 -0.15 1.72 -4.02
C CYS A 54 1.12 0.90 -3.74
N SER A 55 1.18 0.24 -2.58
CA SER A 55 2.31 -0.61 -2.19
C SER A 55 2.52 -1.76 -3.17
N MET A 56 1.46 -2.48 -3.50
CA MET A 56 1.53 -3.57 -4.47
C MET A 56 1.93 -3.05 -5.85
N PHE A 57 1.35 -1.94 -6.31
CA PHE A 57 1.70 -1.33 -7.59
C PHE A 57 3.19 -0.99 -7.67
N PHE A 58 3.72 -0.24 -6.69
CA PHE A 58 5.13 0.14 -6.68
C PHE A 58 6.05 -1.07 -6.53
N ASN A 59 5.64 -2.11 -5.80
CA ASN A 59 6.41 -3.33 -5.68
C ASN A 59 6.52 -4.06 -7.03
N PHE A 60 5.42 -4.16 -7.80
CA PHE A 60 5.47 -4.72 -9.15
C PHE A 60 6.29 -3.86 -10.11
N MET A 61 6.24 -2.53 -10.00
CA MET A 61 7.11 -1.66 -10.79
C MET A 61 8.58 -1.87 -10.47
N ILE A 62 8.93 -2.11 -9.19
CA ILE A 62 10.30 -2.47 -8.82
C ILE A 62 10.67 -3.79 -9.48
N LEU A 63 9.87 -4.85 -9.34
CA LEU A 63 10.16 -6.14 -9.96
C LEU A 63 10.30 -6.06 -11.48
N PHE A 64 9.49 -5.23 -12.14
CA PHE A 64 9.54 -5.03 -13.59
C PHE A 64 10.78 -4.24 -14.05
N THR A 65 11.34 -3.41 -13.18
CA THR A 65 12.50 -2.54 -13.51
C THR A 65 13.80 -2.98 -12.85
N LEU A 66 13.74 -4.02 -12.01
CA LEU A 66 14.90 -4.60 -11.36
C LEU A 66 15.59 -5.53 -12.35
N ASP A 67 16.75 -5.09 -12.82
CA ASP A 67 17.66 -5.87 -13.63
C ASP A 67 19.00 -5.98 -12.88
N ASP A 68 19.12 -7.03 -12.09
CA ASP A 68 20.28 -7.25 -11.22
C ASP A 68 21.55 -7.53 -12.04
N ASP A 69 21.42 -8.17 -13.20
CA ASP A 69 22.55 -8.52 -14.07
C ASP A 69 23.21 -7.27 -14.69
N LEU A 70 22.44 -6.20 -14.86
CA LEU A 70 22.91 -4.93 -15.40
C LEU A 70 23.19 -3.87 -14.32
N PHE A 71 23.04 -4.19 -13.04
CA PHE A 71 23.16 -3.23 -11.94
C PHE A 71 24.51 -2.47 -11.92
N CYS A 72 25.61 -3.17 -12.24
CA CYS A 72 26.96 -2.59 -12.29
C CYS A 72 27.42 -2.22 -13.71
N VAL A 73 26.58 -2.42 -14.72
CA VAL A 73 26.94 -2.19 -16.12
C VAL A 73 26.62 -0.74 -16.48
N PRO A 74 27.60 0.06 -16.94
CA PRO A 74 27.31 1.39 -17.46
C PRO A 74 26.27 1.31 -18.58
N ARG A 75 25.28 2.21 -18.56
CA ARG A 75 24.15 2.16 -19.49
C ARG A 75 24.55 2.14 -20.96
N ALA A 76 25.70 2.72 -21.30
CA ALA A 76 26.26 2.73 -22.65
C ALA A 76 26.77 1.35 -23.12
N ASP A 77 27.13 0.48 -22.18
CA ASP A 77 27.69 -0.86 -22.43
C ASP A 77 26.61 -1.95 -22.38
N ILE A 78 25.36 -1.58 -22.05
CA ILE A 78 24.22 -2.49 -22.09
C ILE A 78 23.95 -2.85 -23.56
N ARG A 79 24.15 -4.12 -23.90
CA ARG A 79 23.98 -4.63 -25.25
C ARG A 79 22.49 -4.64 -25.61
N VAL A 80 22.07 -3.68 -26.43
CA VAL A 80 20.73 -3.62 -27.01
C VAL A 80 20.82 -3.96 -28.50
N PHE A 81 20.20 -5.09 -28.88
CA PHE A 81 20.10 -5.66 -30.23
C PHE A 81 21.44 -5.97 -30.94
#